data_AF-A0A2A2JU92-F1
#
_entry.id   AF-A0A2A2JU92-F1
#
_cell.length_a   1.000
_cell.length_b   1.000
_cell.length_c   1.000
_cell.angle_alpha   90.00
_cell.angle_beta   90.00
_cell.angle_gamma   90.00
#
_symmetry.space_group_name_H-M   'P 1'
#
loop_
_entity.id
_entity.type
_entity.pdbx_description
1 polymer ?
#
loop_
_entity_poly.entity_id
_entity_poly.type
_entity_poly.pdbx_seq_one_letter_code
_entity_poly.pdbx_strand_id
1 'polypeptide(L)'
;MKYVSSYFEVLTEKRPGYTRFCLCLSLFFAFAEFIAFDNQLMMLLMKRPPFGWSDKVWTVFTLVKNGCYGFGMIALPLFLTFVSWLGKDSLMIIVGVSSSAACFFVISLATNTSEIFMTAVLGVLTGAIFTGYKSFLPRMVRKDQTARLSTSKSLCL
;
A
#
# COMPACT_ATOMS: atom_id res chain seq x y z
N MET A 1 -6.73 25.37 -14.78
CA MET A 1 -5.51 25.16 -13.96
C MET A 1 -5.61 25.66 -12.50
N LYS A 2 -6.35 26.74 -12.18
CA LYS A 2 -6.47 27.26 -10.79
C LYS A 2 -6.99 26.22 -9.77
N TYR A 3 -7.95 25.39 -10.14
CA TYR A 3 -8.49 24.34 -9.25
C TYR A 3 -7.48 23.23 -8.94
N VAL A 4 -6.68 22.81 -9.93
CA VAL A 4 -5.62 21.80 -9.75
C VAL A 4 -4.55 22.32 -8.78
N SER A 5 -4.14 23.58 -8.93
CA SER A 5 -3.20 24.24 -8.03
C SER A 5 -3.67 24.24 -6.58
N SER A 6 -4.97 24.42 -6.33
CA SER A 6 -5.53 24.44 -4.97
C SER A 6 -5.50 23.08 -4.26
N TYR A 7 -5.45 21.98 -5.01
CA TYR A 7 -5.23 20.64 -4.44
C TYR A 7 -3.78 20.45 -4.01
N PHE A 8 -2.81 20.84 -4.84
CA PHE A 8 -1.38 20.78 -4.51
C PHE A 8 -0.95 21.79 -3.43
N GLU A 9 -1.73 22.84 -3.23
CA GLU A 9 -1.52 23.84 -2.16
C GLU A 9 -1.52 23.19 -0.77
N VAL A 10 -2.32 22.13 -0.57
CA VAL A 10 -2.40 21.37 0.70
C VAL A 10 -1.07 20.70 1.05
N LEU A 11 -0.26 20.34 0.04
CA LEU A 11 1.06 19.72 0.19
C LEU A 11 2.18 20.74 0.43
N THR A 12 1.94 22.00 0.08
CA THR A 12 2.92 23.09 0.12
C THR A 12 2.69 24.08 1.28
N GLU A 13 1.54 24.03 1.93
CA GLU A 13 1.21 24.83 3.11
C GLU A 13 2.22 24.61 4.26
N LYS A 14 2.63 25.72 4.91
CA LYS A 14 3.51 25.68 6.09
C LYS A 14 2.73 25.09 7.27
N ARG A 15 3.15 23.91 7.73
CA ARG A 15 2.61 23.22 8.92
C ARG A 15 3.66 23.26 10.05
N PRO A 16 3.26 23.29 11.33
CA PRO A 16 4.20 23.28 12.44
C PRO A 16 5.03 21.98 12.47
N GLY A 17 6.32 22.11 12.77
CA GLY A 17 7.25 20.96 12.88
C GLY A 17 7.52 20.24 11.55
N TYR A 18 7.73 18.92 11.62
CA TYR A 18 8.07 18.06 10.47
C TYR A 18 6.84 17.47 9.75
N THR A 19 5.61 17.88 10.10
CA THR A 19 4.37 17.28 9.56
C THR A 19 4.27 17.37 8.04
N ARG A 20 4.76 18.46 7.43
CA ARG A 20 4.80 18.60 5.97
C ARG A 20 5.69 17.54 5.32
N PHE A 21 6.89 17.34 5.87
CA PHE A 21 7.82 16.33 5.39
C PHE A 21 7.22 14.92 5.54
N CYS A 22 6.67 14.59 6.71
CA CYS A 22 6.02 13.31 6.96
C CYS A 22 4.85 13.03 6.00
N LEU A 23 4.05 14.06 5.67
CA LEU A 23 2.93 13.94 4.74
C LEU A 23 3.41 13.67 3.31
N CYS A 24 4.39 14.44 2.81
CA CYS A 24 4.96 14.21 1.49
C CYS A 24 5.64 12.84 1.39
N LEU A 25 6.40 12.45 2.43
CA LEU A 25 7.07 11.15 2.50
C LEU A 25 6.06 9.99 2.51
N SER A 26 4.97 10.13 3.28
CA SER A 26 3.88 9.13 3.31
C SER A 26 3.19 8.98 1.96
N LEU A 27 2.97 10.08 1.24
CA LEU A 27 2.40 10.05 -0.11
C LEU A 27 3.36 9.40 -1.10
N PHE A 28 4.66 9.69 -1.00
CA PHE A 28 5.68 9.06 -1.83
C PHE A 28 5.75 7.55 -1.59
N PHE A 29 5.75 7.09 -0.33
CA PHE A 29 5.73 5.66 -0.02
C PHE A 29 4.44 4.99 -0.50
N ALA A 30 3.28 5.64 -0.35
CA ALA A 30 2.03 5.11 -0.89
C ALA A 30 2.06 4.97 -2.42
N PHE A 31 2.69 5.91 -3.13
CA PHE A 31 2.91 5.86 -4.57
C PHE A 31 3.89 4.74 -4.97
N ALA A 32 5.02 4.63 -4.27
CA ALA A 32 6.00 3.57 -4.51
C ALA A 32 5.39 2.16 -4.30
N GLU A 33 4.62 1.98 -3.23
CA GLU A 33 3.88 0.73 -2.99
C GLU A 33 2.88 0.45 -4.12
N PHE A 34 2.15 1.45 -4.61
CA PHE A 34 1.21 1.23 -5.72
C PHE A 34 1.89 0.77 -7.00
N ILE A 35 3.03 1.37 -7.36
CA ILE A 35 3.84 0.91 -8.50
C ILE A 35 4.35 -0.52 -8.25
N ALA A 36 4.81 -0.81 -7.03
CA ALA A 36 5.33 -2.12 -6.69
C ALA A 36 4.24 -3.21 -6.73
N PHE A 37 3.00 -2.86 -6.41
CA PHE A 37 1.82 -3.73 -6.49
C PHE A 37 1.24 -3.87 -7.91
N ASP A 38 1.85 -3.26 -8.92
CA ASP A 38 1.38 -3.36 -10.30
C ASP A 38 1.40 -4.81 -10.80
N ASN A 39 0.19 -5.31 -11.09
CA ASN A 39 0.01 -6.70 -11.51
C ASN A 39 0.61 -6.97 -12.90
N GLN A 40 0.73 -5.96 -13.78
CA GLN A 40 1.31 -6.15 -15.11
C GLN A 40 2.82 -6.34 -15.03
N LEU A 41 3.49 -5.56 -14.17
CA LEU A 41 4.92 -5.66 -13.94
C LEU A 41 5.28 -7.03 -13.34
N MET A 42 4.49 -7.49 -12.37
CA MET A 42 4.67 -8.82 -11.79
C MET A 42 4.33 -9.95 -12.78
N MET A 43 3.34 -9.75 -13.67
CA MET A 43 3.04 -10.71 -14.75
C MET A 43 4.24 -10.86 -15.70
N LEU A 44 4.85 -9.74 -16.10
CA LEU A 44 6.04 -9.74 -16.96
C LEU A 44 7.21 -10.48 -16.31
N LEU A 45 7.39 -10.33 -14.99
CA LEU A 45 8.41 -11.05 -14.23
C LEU A 45 8.14 -12.56 -14.23
N MET A 46 6.90 -12.98 -13.96
CA MET A 46 6.51 -14.40 -13.87
C MET A 46 6.48 -15.12 -15.22
N LYS A 47 6.32 -14.39 -16.33
CA LYS A 47 6.39 -14.95 -17.69
C LYS A 47 7.82 -15.20 -18.16
N ARG A 48 8.84 -14.60 -17.54
CA ARG A 48 10.24 -14.87 -17.87
C ARG A 48 10.73 -16.21 -17.28
N PRO A 49 11.73 -16.87 -17.89
CA PRO A 49 12.44 -17.97 -17.25
C PRO A 49 13.12 -17.46 -15.95
N PRO A 50 13.16 -18.25 -14.86
CA PRO A 50 12.92 -19.70 -14.78
C PRO A 50 11.46 -20.15 -14.59
N PHE A 51 10.50 -19.25 -14.39
CA PHE A 51 9.14 -19.62 -13.99
C PHE A 51 8.21 -19.97 -15.17
N GLY A 52 8.23 -19.16 -16.23
CA GLY A 52 7.46 -19.43 -17.45
C GLY A 52 5.97 -19.70 -17.23
N TRP A 53 5.32 -18.97 -16.32
CA TRP A 53 3.94 -19.28 -15.91
C TRP A 53 2.95 -19.19 -17.07
N SER A 54 2.03 -20.17 -17.13
CA SER A 54 0.85 -20.09 -18.00
C SER A 54 -0.18 -19.10 -17.46
N ASP A 55 -1.03 -18.58 -18.34
CA ASP A 55 -2.09 -17.63 -17.96
C ASP A 55 -3.05 -18.20 -16.90
N LYS A 56 -3.23 -19.53 -16.85
CA LYS A 56 -4.02 -20.20 -15.81
C LYS A 56 -3.39 -20.04 -14.42
N VAL A 57 -2.09 -20.30 -14.28
CA VAL A 57 -1.37 -20.20 -12.99
C VAL A 57 -1.36 -18.75 -12.52
N TRP A 58 -1.11 -17.82 -13.44
CA TRP A 58 -1.17 -16.39 -13.17
C TRP A 58 -2.55 -15.94 -12.66
N THR A 59 -3.63 -16.42 -13.30
CA THR A 59 -5.01 -16.07 -12.90
C THR A 59 -5.33 -16.58 -11.49
N VAL A 60 -4.98 -17.83 -11.19
CA VAL A 60 -5.18 -18.42 -9.85
C VAL A 60 -4.37 -17.65 -8.81
N PHE A 61 -3.10 -17.37 -9.10
CA PHE A 61 -2.24 -16.59 -8.20
C PHE A 61 -2.81 -15.20 -7.91
N THR A 62 -3.25 -14.48 -8.96
CA THR A 62 -3.84 -13.15 -8.82
C THR A 62 -5.13 -13.18 -8.01
N LEU A 63 -5.96 -14.20 -8.20
CA LEU A 63 -7.20 -14.38 -7.45
C LEU A 63 -6.92 -14.63 -5.97
N VAL A 64 -5.99 -15.52 -5.65
CA VAL A 64 -5.56 -15.80 -4.27
C VAL A 64 -4.96 -14.55 -3.63
N LYS A 65 -4.02 -13.89 -4.31
CA LYS A 65 -3.37 -12.67 -3.83
C LYS A 65 -4.38 -11.57 -3.53
N ASN A 66 -5.31 -11.29 -4.45
CA ASN A 66 -6.30 -10.24 -4.27
C ASN A 66 -7.33 -10.61 -3.18
N GLY A 67 -7.70 -11.88 -3.08
CA GLY A 67 -8.53 -12.39 -1.98
C GLY A 67 -7.87 -12.20 -0.63
N CYS A 68 -6.60 -12.60 -0.50
CA CYS A 68 -5.78 -12.39 0.68
C CYS A 68 -5.62 -10.91 1.03
N TYR A 69 -5.34 -10.05 0.04
CA TYR A 69 -5.22 -8.61 0.23
C TYR A 69 -6.54 -7.99 0.73
N GLY A 70 -7.67 -8.34 0.11
CA GLY A 70 -9.00 -7.90 0.52
C GLY A 70 -9.37 -8.36 1.93
N PHE A 71 -9.01 -9.59 2.29
CA PHE A 71 -9.16 -10.09 3.66
C PHE A 71 -8.32 -9.28 4.65
N GLY A 72 -7.07 -8.98 4.31
CA GLY A 72 -6.16 -8.15 5.09
C GLY A 72 -6.67 -6.73 5.37
N MET A 73 -7.31 -6.12 4.36
CA MET A 73 -7.93 -4.80 4.48
C MET A 73 -9.03 -4.74 5.55
N ILE A 74 -9.68 -5.87 5.85
CA ILE A 74 -10.79 -5.97 6.82
C ILE A 74 -10.30 -6.51 8.17
N ALA A 75 -9.51 -7.58 8.15
CA ALA A 75 -9.09 -8.29 9.35
C ALA A 75 -8.20 -7.45 10.28
N LEU A 76 -7.21 -6.73 9.73
CA LEU A 76 -6.26 -5.94 10.54
C LEU A 76 -6.91 -4.75 11.27
N PRO A 77 -7.75 -3.93 10.61
CA PRO A 77 -8.49 -2.88 11.30
C PRO A 77 -9.39 -3.43 12.41
N LEU A 78 -10.09 -4.55 12.15
CA LEU A 78 -10.93 -5.21 13.15
C LEU A 78 -10.12 -5.66 14.37
N PHE A 79 -8.96 -6.26 14.15
CA PHE A 79 -8.06 -6.65 15.23
C PHE A 79 -7.59 -5.44 16.06
N LEU A 80 -7.29 -4.32 15.40
CA LEU A 80 -6.84 -3.10 16.07
C LEU A 80 -7.95 -2.34 16.81
N THR A 81 -9.23 -2.63 16.53
CA THR A 81 -10.33 -2.17 17.38
C THR A 81 -10.23 -2.71 18.80
N PHE A 82 -9.69 -3.93 18.97
CA PHE A 82 -9.55 -4.57 20.29
C PHE A 82 -8.38 -4.05 21.12
N VAL A 83 -7.35 -3.46 20.49
CA VAL A 83 -6.12 -3.03 21.18
C VAL A 83 -6.01 -1.52 21.19
N SER A 84 -6.16 -0.84 22.34
CA SER A 84 -6.14 0.63 22.49
C SER A 84 -4.72 1.27 22.49
N TRP A 85 -3.85 0.87 21.56
CA TRP A 85 -2.53 1.49 21.44
C TRP A 85 -2.55 2.89 20.82
N LEU A 86 -1.68 3.77 21.33
CA LEU A 86 -1.41 5.09 20.75
C LEU A 86 -0.57 4.88 19.47
N GLY A 87 -1.06 5.32 18.30
CA GLY A 87 -0.33 5.18 17.03
C GLY A 87 -0.68 3.94 16.18
N LYS A 88 -1.86 3.34 16.36
CA LYS A 88 -2.32 2.15 15.61
C LYS A 88 -2.16 2.29 14.09
N ASP A 89 -2.47 3.47 13.55
CA ASP A 89 -2.44 3.69 12.09
C ASP A 89 -1.01 3.64 11.54
N SER A 90 -0.04 4.19 12.29
CA SER A 90 1.38 4.11 11.93
C SER A 90 1.89 2.67 12.03
N LEU A 91 1.48 1.92 13.06
CA LEU A 91 1.82 0.50 13.19
C LEU A 91 1.25 -0.34 12.04
N MET A 92 0.01 -0.09 11.60
CA MET A 92 -0.57 -0.75 10.44
C MET A 92 0.26 -0.53 9.18
N ILE A 93 0.69 0.71 8.95
CA ILE A 93 1.51 1.07 7.80
C ILE A 93 2.87 0.36 7.90
N ILE A 94 3.53 0.42 9.06
CA ILE A 94 4.85 -0.21 9.26
C ILE A 94 4.79 -1.73 9.07
N VAL A 95 3.83 -2.41 9.69
CA VAL A 95 3.66 -3.86 9.56
C VAL A 95 3.34 -4.24 8.11
N GLY A 96 2.45 -3.48 7.47
CA GLY A 96 2.09 -3.72 6.07
C GLY A 96 3.28 -3.53 5.13
N VAL A 97 4.00 -2.41 5.21
CA VAL A 97 5.18 -2.12 4.37
C VAL A 97 6.30 -3.12 4.63
N SER A 98 6.54 -3.50 5.90
CA SER A 98 7.55 -4.50 6.23
C SER A 98 7.20 -5.87 5.63
N SER A 99 5.93 -6.25 5.66
CA SER A 99 5.44 -7.47 5.00
C SER A 99 5.57 -7.38 3.48
N SER A 100 5.31 -6.21 2.88
CA SER A 100 5.48 -5.95 1.44
C SER A 100 6.94 -6.14 1.03
N ALA A 101 7.87 -5.51 1.76
CA ALA A 101 9.30 -5.65 1.56
C ALA A 101 9.77 -7.11 1.70
N ALA A 102 9.27 -7.84 2.70
CA ALA A 102 9.56 -9.27 2.86
C ALA A 102 9.05 -10.10 1.67
N CYS A 103 7.85 -9.81 1.15
CA CYS A 103 7.31 -10.47 -0.03
C CYS A 103 8.19 -10.21 -1.26
N PHE A 104 8.61 -8.97 -1.51
CA PHE A 104 9.50 -8.66 -2.63
C PHE A 104 10.88 -9.31 -2.48
N PHE A 105 11.40 -9.38 -1.27
CA PHE A 105 12.66 -10.07 -1.00
C PHE A 105 12.56 -11.57 -1.30
N VAL A 106 11.47 -12.22 -0.88
CA VAL A 106 11.19 -13.63 -1.19
C VAL A 106 11.01 -13.83 -2.69
N ILE A 107 10.24 -12.98 -3.38
CA ILE A 107 10.07 -13.05 -4.85
C ILE A 107 11.42 -12.89 -5.56
N SER A 108 12.29 -12.01 -5.08
CA SER A 108 13.60 -11.77 -5.68
C SER A 108 14.57 -12.96 -5.54
N LEU A 109 14.43 -13.75 -4.48
CA LEU A 109 15.24 -14.93 -4.22
C LEU A 109 14.56 -16.24 -4.65
N ALA A 110 13.31 -16.14 -5.11
CA ALA A 110 12.51 -17.31 -5.42
C ALA A 110 13.17 -18.12 -6.54
N THR A 111 13.26 -19.42 -6.33
CA THR A 111 13.67 -20.38 -7.35
C THR A 111 12.51 -21.28 -7.77
N ASN A 112 11.50 -21.40 -6.90
CA ASN A 112 10.34 -22.24 -7.10
C ASN A 112 9.04 -21.43 -7.11
N THR A 113 8.06 -21.89 -7.89
CA THR A 113 6.71 -21.30 -7.95
C THR A 113 6.00 -21.32 -6.59
N SER A 114 6.25 -22.34 -5.76
CA SER A 114 5.65 -22.49 -4.43
C SER A 114 6.02 -21.35 -3.47
N GLU A 115 7.28 -20.89 -3.52
CA GLU A 115 7.78 -19.77 -2.70
C GLU A 115 7.04 -18.47 -3.02
N ILE A 116 6.71 -18.27 -4.30
CA ILE A 116 5.95 -17.10 -4.76
C ILE A 116 4.50 -17.19 -4.30
N PHE A 117 3.88 -18.37 -4.34
CA PHE A 117 2.53 -18.57 -3.79
C PHE A 117 2.46 -18.28 -2.29
N MET A 118 3.52 -18.59 -1.52
CA MET A 118 3.60 -18.22 -0.11
C MET A 118 3.56 -16.71 0.11
N THR A 119 4.13 -15.91 -0.80
CA THR A 119 4.06 -14.44 -0.72
C THR A 119 2.65 -13.90 -0.91
N ALA A 120 1.76 -14.59 -1.62
CA ALA A 120 0.35 -14.19 -1.72
C ALA A 120 -0.36 -14.26 -0.37
N VAL A 121 -0.02 -15.27 0.44
CA VAL A 121 -0.58 -15.46 1.79
C VAL A 121 0.05 -14.48 2.79
N LEU A 122 1.36 -14.27 2.74
CA LEU A 122 2.03 -13.24 3.54
C LEU A 122 1.51 -11.83 3.19
N GLY A 123 1.13 -11.63 1.93
CA GLY A 123 0.48 -10.42 1.41
C GLY A 123 -0.89 -10.12 2.02
N VAL A 124 -1.43 -10.94 2.92
CA VAL A 124 -2.60 -10.54 3.73
C VAL A 124 -2.27 -9.29 4.55
N LEU A 125 -1.07 -9.20 5.14
CA LEU A 125 -0.72 -8.07 5.99
C LEU A 125 -0.52 -6.76 5.22
N THR A 126 -0.18 -6.83 3.93
CA THR A 126 -0.02 -5.65 3.07
C THR A 126 -1.35 -4.95 2.77
N GLY A 127 -2.48 -5.67 2.88
CA GLY A 127 -3.82 -5.08 2.79
C GLY A 127 -4.06 -3.95 3.81
N ALA A 128 -3.38 -3.98 4.96
CA ALA A 128 -3.53 -2.96 5.99
C ALA A 128 -2.87 -1.62 5.63
N ILE A 129 -1.96 -1.58 4.65
CA ILE A 129 -1.28 -0.35 4.22
C ILE A 129 -2.31 0.68 3.74
N PHE A 130 -3.24 0.25 2.88
CA PHE A 130 -4.25 1.17 2.32
C PHE A 130 -5.18 1.73 3.40
N THR A 131 -5.66 0.87 4.30
CA THR A 131 -6.53 1.29 5.41
C THR A 131 -5.78 2.18 6.40
N GLY A 132 -4.52 1.86 6.70
CA GLY A 132 -3.63 2.67 7.53
C GLY A 132 -3.43 4.07 6.96
N TYR A 133 -3.06 4.20 5.67
CA TYR A 133 -2.92 5.51 5.03
C TYR A 133 -4.23 6.29 4.96
N LYS A 134 -5.36 5.62 4.76
CA LYS A 134 -6.68 6.27 4.73
C LYS A 134 -7.08 6.84 6.10
N SER A 135 -6.64 6.22 7.20
CA SER A 135 -6.86 6.73 8.56
C SER A 135 -5.79 7.76 8.99
N PHE A 136 -4.54 7.56 8.58
CA PHE A 136 -3.38 8.37 8.98
C PHE A 136 -3.31 9.73 8.27
N LEU A 137 -3.47 9.76 6.94
CA LEU A 137 -3.32 10.99 6.14
C LEU A 137 -4.29 12.12 6.56
N PRO A 138 -5.60 11.86 6.80
CA PRO A 138 -6.52 12.91 7.26
C PRO A 138 -6.19 13.51 8.62
N ARG A 139 -5.47 12.78 9.49
CA ARG A 139 -5.10 13.29 10.83
C ARG A 139 -3.94 14.29 10.79
N MET A 140 -3.16 14.31 9.71
CA MET A 140 -2.09 15.28 9.48
C MET A 140 -2.58 16.58 8.84
N VAL A 141 -3.85 16.63 8.44
CA VAL A 141 -4.46 17.72 7.70
C VAL A 141 -5.69 18.25 8.46
N ARG A 142 -6.00 19.54 8.30
CA ARG A 142 -7.20 20.11 8.92
C ARG A 142 -8.45 19.52 8.25
N LYS A 143 -9.55 19.40 9.00
CA LYS A 143 -10.77 18.68 8.54
C LYS A 143 -11.37 19.26 7.26
N ASP A 144 -11.21 20.55 7.03
CA ASP A 144 -11.62 21.30 5.82
C ASP A 144 -10.79 20.94 4.57
N GLN A 145 -9.57 20.43 4.75
CA GLN A 145 -8.64 20.11 3.67
C GLN A 145 -8.55 18.61 3.35
N THR A 146 -9.22 17.74 4.14
CA THR A 146 -9.21 16.28 3.95
C THR A 146 -9.72 15.85 2.58
N ALA A 147 -10.76 16.52 2.07
CA ALA A 147 -11.30 16.24 0.74
C ALA A 147 -10.26 16.56 -0.35
N ARG A 148 -9.59 17.72 -0.25
CA ARG A 148 -8.54 18.15 -1.18
C ARG A 148 -7.32 17.23 -1.15
N LEU A 149 -6.94 16.74 0.03
CA LEU A 149 -5.88 15.74 0.19
C LEU A 149 -6.24 14.42 -0.48
N SER A 150 -7.48 13.97 -0.32
CA SER A 150 -7.96 12.71 -0.92
C SER A 150 -7.97 12.82 -2.45
N THR A 151 -8.42 13.95 -3.00
CA THR A 151 -8.36 14.22 -4.44
C THR A 151 -6.91 14.32 -4.95
N SER A 152 -6.00 14.95 -4.20
CA SER A 152 -4.58 15.01 -4.55
C SER A 152 -3.95 13.63 -4.57
N LYS A 153 -4.27 12.79 -3.58
CA LYS A 153 -3.82 11.40 -3.53
C LYS A 153 -4.29 10.62 -4.76
N SER A 154 -5.57 10.74 -5.15
CA SER A 154 -6.11 10.10 -6.35
C SER A 154 -5.63 10.68 -7.68
N LEU A 155 -5.04 11.89 -7.69
CA LEU A 155 -4.40 12.46 -8.87
C LEU A 155 -2.96 11.97 -9.04
N CYS A 156 -2.29 11.65 -7.94
CA CYS A 156 -0.92 11.17 -7.94
C CYS A 156 -0.79 9.63 -8.04
N LEU A 157 -1.84 8.89 -7.68
CA LEU A 157 -1.96 7.42 -7.73
C LEU A 157 -2.88 7.01 -8.89
#